data_AF-A0A0Q9SJI2-F1
#
_entry.id   AF-A0A0Q9SJI2-F1
#
_cell.length_a   1.000
_cell.length_b   1.000
_cell.length_c   1.000
_cell.angle_alpha   90.00
_cell.angle_beta   90.00
_cell.angle_gamma   90.00
#
_symmetry.space_group_name_H-M   'P 1'
#
loop_
_entity.id
_entity.type
_entity.pdbx_description
1 polymer ?
#
loop_
_entity_poly.entity_id
_entity_poly.type
_entity_poly.pdbx_seq_one_letter_code
_entity_poly.pdbx_strand_id
1 'polypeptide(L)'
;MAAPAAPAVVPPVAAPSTGSCAVFGHEIDNRTVAAGNPRCRRCGQPFLFEDGRVSHTRHVLGCFLRHHTYIRIDRRAGHNEYMCVRCGHPLLLAVDDDPHEPLAAFPKRVRYLCGVFGHAVHEVTARSGFIEYGCDCGHSFLLAKEGLTRVTHPFICRVSGHRVAFVEQRGRCHEHRCLDCGHTFGWMDADAG
;
A
#
# COMPACT_ATOMS: atom_id res chain seq x y z
N MET A 1 24.98 47.87 -4.77
CA MET A 1 23.95 47.24 -3.91
C MET A 1 22.91 46.62 -4.82
N ALA A 2 22.81 45.29 -4.86
CA ALA A 2 21.88 44.58 -5.74
C ALA A 2 20.51 44.41 -5.05
N ALA A 3 19.44 44.70 -5.77
CA ALA A 3 18.08 44.55 -5.27
C ALA A 3 17.76 43.05 -5.05
N PRO A 4 16.99 42.70 -3.99
CA PRO A 4 16.59 41.32 -3.76
C PRO A 4 15.66 40.82 -4.87
N ALA A 5 15.91 39.60 -5.35
CA ALA A 5 15.09 38.93 -6.34
C ALA A 5 13.67 38.73 -5.81
N ALA A 6 12.66 39.07 -6.62
CA ALA A 6 11.27 38.83 -6.29
C ALA A 6 11.01 37.32 -6.11
N PRO A 7 10.19 36.91 -5.12
CA PRO A 7 9.87 35.51 -4.90
C PRO A 7 9.15 34.93 -6.12
N ALA A 8 9.57 33.73 -6.54
CA ALA A 8 8.94 33.01 -7.63
C ALA A 8 7.46 32.79 -7.33
N VAL A 9 6.58 33.28 -8.21
CA VAL A 9 5.15 33.01 -8.16
C VAL A 9 4.95 31.52 -8.45
N VAL A 10 4.64 30.75 -7.39
CA VAL A 10 4.24 29.36 -7.53
C VAL A 10 2.87 29.36 -8.23
N PRO A 11 2.72 28.70 -9.40
CA PRO A 11 1.44 28.67 -10.09
C PRO A 11 0.38 27.98 -9.20
N PRO A 12 -0.88 28.46 -9.22
CA PRO A 12 -1.96 27.83 -8.45
C PRO A 12 -2.14 26.38 -8.90
N VAL A 13 -2.09 25.46 -7.93
CA VAL A 13 -2.45 24.05 -8.14
C VAL A 13 -3.89 24.01 -8.62
N ALA A 14 -4.10 23.48 -9.84
CA ALA A 14 -5.43 23.35 -10.43
C ALA A 14 -6.40 22.67 -9.44
N ALA A 15 -7.64 23.19 -9.38
CA ALA A 15 -8.66 22.68 -8.49
C ALA A 15 -8.82 21.15 -8.65
N PRO A 16 -8.89 20.40 -7.54
CA PRO A 16 -8.89 18.95 -7.57
C PRO A 16 -10.12 18.39 -8.30
N SER A 17 -9.90 17.61 -9.36
CA SER A 17 -10.98 16.88 -10.05
C SER A 17 -11.46 15.68 -9.22
N THR A 18 -12.42 15.92 -8.34
CA THR A 18 -13.08 14.92 -7.48
C THR A 18 -13.61 13.72 -8.28
N GLY A 19 -14.13 13.94 -9.49
CA GLY A 19 -14.69 12.89 -10.34
C GLY A 19 -13.70 11.79 -10.74
N SER A 20 -12.41 12.13 -10.93
CA SER A 20 -11.39 11.13 -11.27
C SER A 20 -11.07 10.19 -10.11
N CYS A 21 -11.08 10.71 -8.88
CA CYS A 21 -10.81 9.91 -7.68
C CYS A 21 -11.99 9.02 -7.32
N ALA A 22 -13.22 9.41 -7.69
CA ALA A 22 -14.39 8.53 -7.54
C ALA A 22 -14.25 7.27 -8.40
N VAL A 23 -13.83 7.42 -9.67
CA VAL A 23 -13.75 6.30 -10.63
C VAL A 23 -12.48 5.47 -10.47
N PHE A 24 -11.33 6.11 -10.25
CA PHE A 24 -10.04 5.42 -10.25
C PHE A 24 -9.41 5.30 -8.88
N GLY A 25 -10.03 5.87 -7.84
CA GLY A 25 -9.51 5.87 -6.48
C GLY A 25 -8.55 7.02 -6.17
N HIS A 26 -8.31 7.19 -4.87
CA HIS A 26 -7.37 8.13 -4.28
C HIS A 26 -5.93 7.63 -4.38
N GLU A 27 -4.99 8.55 -4.55
CA GLU A 27 -3.56 8.24 -4.61
C GLU A 27 -2.92 8.44 -3.24
N ILE A 28 -2.30 7.37 -2.74
CA ILE A 28 -1.48 7.37 -1.53
C ILE A 28 -0.03 7.74 -1.84
N ASP A 29 0.58 8.48 -0.91
CA ASP A 29 2.02 8.78 -0.91
C ASP A 29 2.52 8.80 0.54
N ASN A 30 2.98 7.65 1.05
CA ASN A 30 3.42 7.50 2.44
C ASN A 30 4.60 8.42 2.83
N ARG A 31 5.29 9.04 1.87
CA ARG A 31 6.29 10.09 2.15
C ARG A 31 5.69 11.41 2.62
N THR A 32 4.39 11.60 2.44
CA THR A 32 3.67 12.86 2.72
C THR A 32 2.60 12.69 3.80
N VAL A 33 2.44 11.49 4.34
CA VAL A 33 1.51 11.23 5.41
C VAL A 33 2.06 11.88 6.68
N ALA A 34 1.33 12.88 7.19
CA ALA A 34 1.55 13.46 8.50
C ALA A 34 0.73 12.68 9.53
N ALA A 35 0.88 12.99 10.82
CA ALA A 35 0.05 12.39 11.87
C ALA A 35 -1.45 12.52 11.53
N GLY A 36 -2.15 11.38 11.45
CA GLY A 36 -3.57 11.28 11.09
C GLY A 36 -3.83 10.74 9.67
N ASN A 37 -5.12 10.75 9.27
CA ASN A 37 -5.56 10.10 8.03
C ASN A 37 -4.85 10.65 6.78
N PRO A 38 -4.35 9.76 5.89
CA PRO A 38 -3.79 10.14 4.60
C PRO A 38 -4.72 11.03 3.79
N ARG A 39 -4.14 11.99 3.07
CA ARG A 39 -4.87 12.84 2.11
C ARG A 39 -4.42 12.54 0.69
N CYS A 40 -5.39 12.44 -0.21
CA CYS A 40 -5.12 12.17 -1.61
C CYS A 40 -4.33 13.33 -2.22
N ARG A 41 -3.13 13.07 -2.76
CA ARG A 41 -2.30 14.11 -3.39
C ARG A 41 -2.99 14.83 -4.55
N ARG A 42 -3.93 14.14 -5.22
CA ARG A 42 -4.67 14.69 -6.36
C ARG A 42 -5.88 15.51 -5.95
N CYS A 43 -6.66 15.03 -4.98
CA CYS A 43 -7.93 15.68 -4.61
C CYS A 43 -7.99 16.36 -3.24
N GLY A 44 -6.95 16.20 -2.41
CA GLY A 44 -6.86 16.75 -1.05
C GLY A 44 -7.77 16.09 -0.02
N GLN A 45 -8.71 15.24 -0.43
CA GLN A 45 -9.66 14.58 0.46
C GLN A 45 -8.96 13.55 1.36
N PRO A 46 -9.37 13.45 2.63
CA PRO A 46 -8.92 12.37 3.50
C PRO A 46 -9.47 11.03 2.99
N PHE A 47 -8.71 9.96 3.17
CA PHE A 47 -9.06 8.59 2.84
C PHE A 47 -8.27 7.64 3.74
N LEU A 48 -8.49 6.32 3.61
CA LEU A 48 -7.92 5.28 4.50
C LEU A 48 -8.35 5.45 5.96
N PHE A 49 -9.64 5.64 6.16
CA PHE A 49 -10.26 5.78 7.49
C PHE A 49 -10.15 4.50 8.32
N GLU A 50 -10.02 4.66 9.63
CA GLU A 50 -9.98 3.57 10.62
C GLU A 50 -11.37 3.18 11.16
N ASP A 51 -12.37 4.03 10.95
CA ASP A 51 -13.75 3.86 11.44
C ASP A 51 -14.61 2.87 10.61
N GLY A 52 -13.96 2.03 9.80
CA GLY A 52 -14.61 1.05 8.94
C GLY A 52 -15.17 1.62 7.62
N ARG A 53 -15.10 2.94 7.38
CA ARG A 53 -15.50 3.50 6.08
C ARG A 53 -14.61 2.96 4.95
N VAL A 54 -15.25 2.58 3.86
CA VAL A 54 -14.56 2.09 2.66
C VAL A 54 -13.91 3.25 1.92
N SER A 55 -12.62 3.09 1.62
CA SER A 55 -11.87 4.00 0.76
C SER A 55 -11.60 3.37 -0.59
N HIS A 56 -11.67 4.14 -1.66
CA HIS A 56 -11.25 3.68 -2.98
C HIS A 56 -9.80 4.14 -3.21
N THR A 57 -8.85 3.22 -3.33
CA THR A 57 -7.44 3.52 -3.55
C THR A 57 -6.99 3.09 -4.94
N ARG A 58 -6.12 3.88 -5.56
CA ARG A 58 -5.64 3.62 -6.92
C ARG A 58 -4.24 3.03 -6.93
N HIS A 59 -3.89 2.38 -8.03
CA HIS A 59 -2.51 2.01 -8.30
C HIS A 59 -1.63 3.25 -8.51
N VAL A 60 -0.53 3.35 -7.77
CA VAL A 60 0.49 4.36 -8.03
C VAL A 60 1.32 3.92 -9.24
N LEU A 61 0.97 4.43 -10.43
CA LEU A 61 1.59 4.04 -11.71
C LEU A 61 3.12 4.13 -11.69
N GLY A 62 3.68 5.11 -10.97
CA GLY A 62 5.14 5.22 -10.82
C GLY A 62 5.79 4.04 -10.10
N CYS A 63 5.09 3.40 -9.15
CA CYS A 63 5.56 2.17 -8.50
C CYS A 63 5.42 0.98 -9.43
N PHE A 64 4.30 0.90 -10.15
CA PHE A 64 4.05 -0.14 -11.15
C PHE A 64 5.14 -0.14 -12.23
N LEU A 65 5.36 1.00 -12.90
CA LEU A 65 6.25 1.13 -14.06
C LEU A 65 7.75 1.09 -13.74
N ARG A 66 8.16 1.33 -12.49
CA ARG A 66 9.59 1.41 -12.11
C ARG A 66 9.95 0.38 -11.06
N HIS A 67 9.66 0.70 -9.81
CA HIS A 67 9.92 -0.11 -8.64
C HIS A 67 9.17 0.47 -7.45
N HIS A 68 8.96 -0.38 -6.46
CA HIS A 68 8.63 0.02 -5.11
C HIS A 68 9.93 0.28 -4.36
N THR A 69 9.96 1.31 -3.51
CA THR A 69 11.00 1.46 -2.49
C THR A 69 10.40 1.01 -1.16
N TYR A 70 10.96 -0.05 -0.60
CA TYR A 70 10.51 -0.68 0.63
C TYR A 70 11.39 -0.29 1.81
N ILE A 71 10.78 -0.16 2.98
CA ILE A 71 11.44 -0.07 4.28
C ILE A 71 10.89 -1.18 5.18
N ARG A 72 11.72 -1.73 6.07
CA ARG A 72 11.25 -2.73 7.04
C ARG A 72 10.38 -2.04 8.08
N ILE A 73 9.19 -2.58 8.32
CA ILE A 73 8.25 -2.02 9.30
C ILE A 73 8.06 -2.95 10.49
N ASP A 74 8.19 -4.27 10.31
CA ASP A 74 8.02 -5.25 11.37
C ASP A 74 8.62 -6.61 10.99
N ARG A 75 8.57 -7.56 11.93
CA ARG A 75 8.82 -8.98 11.73
C ARG A 75 7.77 -9.79 12.47
N ARG A 76 7.06 -10.68 11.76
CA ARG A 76 5.94 -11.44 12.31
C ARG A 76 5.76 -12.80 11.65
N ALA A 77 5.28 -13.78 12.41
CA ALA A 77 4.91 -15.11 11.89
C ALA A 77 5.96 -15.72 10.95
N GLY A 78 7.25 -15.62 11.30
CA GLY A 78 8.35 -16.14 10.47
C GLY A 78 8.67 -15.32 9.21
N HIS A 79 8.14 -14.10 9.09
CA HIS A 79 8.32 -13.22 7.93
C HIS A 79 8.81 -11.82 8.33
N ASN A 80 9.63 -11.21 7.49
CA ASN A 80 9.91 -9.78 7.54
C ASN A 80 8.82 -9.03 6.77
N GLU A 81 8.25 -8.00 7.39
CA GLU A 81 7.24 -7.14 6.80
C GLU A 81 7.89 -5.81 6.39
N TYR A 82 7.69 -5.46 5.13
CA TYR A 82 8.14 -4.22 4.55
C TYR A 82 6.96 -3.43 4.01
N MET A 83 7.09 -2.11 3.94
CA MET A 83 6.08 -1.26 3.32
C MET A 83 6.69 -0.36 2.25
N CYS A 84 6.01 -0.25 1.12
CA CYS A 84 6.40 0.70 0.11
C CYS A 84 6.11 2.14 0.57
N VAL A 85 7.15 2.98 0.63
CA VAL A 85 7.06 4.39 1.07
C VAL A 85 6.22 5.28 0.16
N ARG A 86 5.76 4.78 -1.00
CA ARG A 86 4.87 5.51 -1.90
C ARG A 86 3.46 4.97 -1.82
N CYS A 87 3.28 3.75 -2.33
CA CYS A 87 1.95 3.18 -2.53
C CYS A 87 1.36 2.46 -1.31
N GLY A 88 2.12 2.29 -0.24
CA GLY A 88 1.64 1.55 0.93
C GLY A 88 1.44 0.05 0.74
N HIS A 89 1.77 -0.52 -0.44
CA HIS A 89 1.77 -1.96 -0.60
C HIS A 89 2.76 -2.60 0.37
N PRO A 90 2.33 -3.58 1.18
CA PRO A 90 3.22 -4.37 1.98
C PRO A 90 3.98 -5.35 1.10
N LEU A 91 5.12 -5.79 1.61
CA LEU A 91 5.89 -6.89 1.08
C LEU A 91 6.25 -7.79 2.26
N LEU A 92 5.83 -9.05 2.20
CA LEU A 92 6.02 -10.04 3.24
C LEU A 92 6.94 -11.14 2.71
N LEU A 93 8.13 -11.28 3.29
CA LEU A 93 9.13 -12.27 2.87
C LEU A 93 9.44 -13.20 4.03
N ALA A 94 9.49 -14.51 3.78
CA ALA A 94 9.90 -15.48 4.80
C ALA A 94 11.32 -15.14 5.24
N VAL A 95 11.57 -15.16 6.55
CA VAL A 95 12.86 -14.74 7.13
C VAL A 95 14.03 -15.50 6.50
N ASP A 96 13.86 -16.80 6.29
CA ASP A 96 14.93 -17.67 5.79
C ASP A 96 15.23 -17.46 4.30
N ASP A 97 14.32 -16.80 3.57
CA ASP A 97 14.41 -16.55 2.13
C ASP A 97 14.48 -15.05 1.79
N ASP A 98 14.75 -14.19 2.78
CA ASP A 98 14.73 -12.75 2.59
C ASP A 98 16.11 -12.17 2.23
N PRO A 99 16.38 -11.84 0.95
CA PRO A 99 17.66 -11.27 0.54
C PRO A 99 17.83 -9.80 0.96
N HIS A 100 16.81 -9.19 1.55
CA HIS A 100 16.76 -7.77 1.88
C HIS A 100 16.78 -7.49 3.39
N GLU A 101 16.82 -8.53 4.23
CA GLU A 101 16.90 -8.43 5.70
C GLU A 101 17.95 -7.41 6.20
N PRO A 102 19.20 -7.37 5.67
CA PRO A 102 20.21 -6.45 6.17
C PRO A 102 20.02 -5.00 5.70
N LEU A 103 19.07 -4.74 4.78
CA LEU A 103 18.88 -3.43 4.16
C LEU A 103 17.79 -2.63 4.90
N ALA A 104 18.14 -1.41 5.33
CA ALA A 104 17.16 -0.49 5.89
C ALA A 104 16.09 -0.07 4.87
N ALA A 105 16.48 0.05 3.59
CA ALA A 105 15.59 0.36 2.49
C ALA A 105 16.12 -0.25 1.18
N PHE A 106 15.22 -0.67 0.28
CA PHE A 106 15.62 -1.20 -1.03
C PHE A 106 14.56 -1.01 -2.13
N PRO A 107 15.00 -0.88 -3.40
CA PRO A 107 14.10 -0.91 -4.54
C PRO A 107 13.77 -2.34 -4.96
N LYS A 108 12.50 -2.64 -5.25
CA LYS A 108 12.05 -3.92 -5.82
C LYS A 108 11.12 -3.69 -7.00
N ARG A 109 11.44 -4.32 -8.13
CA ARG A 109 10.61 -4.27 -9.35
C ARG A 109 9.35 -5.12 -9.21
N VAL A 110 8.28 -4.68 -9.85
CA VAL A 110 7.03 -5.44 -9.92
C VAL A 110 7.22 -6.68 -10.80
N ARG A 111 6.78 -7.85 -10.30
CA ARG A 111 6.73 -9.09 -11.08
C ARG A 111 5.33 -9.22 -11.71
N TYR A 112 5.15 -8.65 -12.91
CA TYR A 112 3.84 -8.55 -13.56
C TYR A 112 3.16 -9.89 -13.86
N LEU A 113 3.94 -10.97 -14.01
CA LEU A 113 3.41 -12.31 -14.33
C LEU A 113 2.53 -12.88 -13.20
N CYS A 114 2.84 -12.58 -11.93
CA CYS A 114 2.01 -13.03 -10.81
C CYS A 114 0.59 -12.38 -10.90
N GLY A 115 0.47 -11.19 -11.50
CA GLY A 115 -0.81 -10.50 -11.72
C GLY A 115 -1.65 -11.02 -12.90
N VAL A 116 -1.12 -11.94 -13.72
CA VAL A 116 -1.85 -12.57 -14.83
C VAL A 116 -2.30 -13.98 -14.47
N PHE A 117 -1.43 -14.77 -13.86
CA PHE A 117 -1.70 -16.17 -13.50
C PHE A 117 -2.17 -16.37 -12.06
N GLY A 118 -2.18 -15.28 -11.27
CA GLY A 118 -2.36 -15.34 -9.83
C GLY A 118 -1.08 -15.72 -9.09
N HIS A 119 -1.23 -15.83 -7.78
CA HIS A 119 -0.18 -16.12 -6.83
C HIS A 119 -0.40 -17.52 -6.27
N ALA A 120 0.61 -18.38 -6.35
CA ALA A 120 0.67 -19.52 -5.43
C ALA A 120 0.87 -18.95 -4.03
N VAL A 121 0.03 -19.37 -3.09
CA VAL A 121 0.05 -18.85 -1.72
C VAL A 121 0.18 -19.96 -0.70
N HIS A 122 0.67 -19.60 0.47
CA HIS A 122 0.66 -20.41 1.68
C HIS A 122 0.06 -19.61 2.83
N GLU A 123 -0.49 -20.29 3.82
CA GLU A 123 -0.98 -19.66 5.05
C GLU A 123 0.20 -19.17 5.90
N VAL A 124 0.12 -17.92 6.35
CA VAL A 124 1.10 -17.29 7.23
C VAL A 124 0.61 -17.35 8.67
N THR A 125 -0.61 -16.85 8.91
CA THR A 125 -1.22 -16.82 10.25
C THR A 125 -2.72 -16.50 10.16
N ALA A 126 -3.47 -16.75 11.23
CA ALA A 126 -4.81 -16.24 11.42
C ALA A 126 -4.78 -14.93 12.23
N ARG A 127 -5.42 -13.87 11.75
CA ARG A 127 -5.51 -12.57 12.45
C ARG A 127 -6.72 -11.75 12.05
N SER A 128 -7.25 -10.98 13.00
CA SER A 128 -8.35 -10.03 12.79
C SER A 128 -9.58 -10.65 12.11
N GLY A 129 -9.84 -11.94 12.38
CA GLY A 129 -10.94 -12.70 11.76
C GLY A 129 -10.67 -13.21 10.34
N PHE A 130 -9.42 -13.16 9.87
CA PHE A 130 -8.99 -13.62 8.55
C PHE A 130 -7.81 -14.58 8.63
N ILE A 131 -7.56 -15.27 7.53
CA ILE A 131 -6.30 -15.96 7.26
C ILE A 131 -5.44 -15.05 6.39
N GLU A 132 -4.23 -14.79 6.83
CA GLU A 132 -3.19 -14.15 6.04
C GLU A 132 -2.49 -15.18 5.17
N TYR A 133 -2.42 -14.89 3.89
CA TYR A 133 -1.74 -15.68 2.88
C TYR A 133 -0.56 -14.90 2.31
N GLY A 134 0.61 -15.53 2.28
CA GLY A 134 1.83 -15.04 1.66
C GLY A 134 2.09 -15.73 0.32
N CYS A 135 2.86 -15.09 -0.56
CA CYS A 135 3.42 -15.73 -1.75
C CYS A 135 4.90 -15.40 -1.89
N ASP A 136 5.64 -16.18 -2.67
CA ASP A 136 7.08 -15.98 -2.92
C ASP A 136 7.37 -14.66 -3.67
N CYS A 137 6.38 -14.07 -4.34
CA CYS A 137 6.51 -12.72 -4.93
C CYS A 137 6.52 -11.62 -3.83
N GLY A 138 6.17 -11.99 -2.59
CA GLY A 138 6.10 -11.17 -1.37
C GLY A 138 4.76 -10.46 -1.14
N HIS A 139 3.70 -10.79 -1.88
CA HIS A 139 2.37 -10.20 -1.62
C HIS A 139 1.69 -10.90 -0.45
N SER A 140 0.93 -10.11 0.32
CA SER A 140 0.08 -10.58 1.40
C SER A 140 -1.40 -10.38 1.04
N PHE A 141 -2.24 -11.33 1.44
CA PHE A 141 -3.68 -11.31 1.27
C PHE A 141 -4.38 -11.71 2.56
N LEU A 142 -5.40 -10.96 2.97
CA LEU A 142 -6.30 -11.31 4.07
C LEU A 142 -7.63 -11.80 3.54
N LEU A 143 -7.90 -13.09 3.70
CA LEU A 143 -9.10 -13.74 3.18
C LEU A 143 -9.77 -14.55 4.29
N ALA A 144 -11.11 -14.59 4.29
CA ALA A 144 -11.86 -15.38 5.28
C ALA A 144 -11.87 -16.88 4.98
N LYS A 145 -11.58 -17.26 3.74
CA LYS A 145 -11.56 -18.65 3.30
C LYS A 145 -10.22 -19.29 3.69
N GLU A 146 -10.29 -20.45 4.34
CA GLU A 146 -9.16 -21.31 4.70
C GLU A 146 -8.71 -22.21 3.54
N GLY A 147 -7.49 -22.74 3.62
CA GLY A 147 -6.97 -23.76 2.71
C GLY A 147 -6.74 -23.28 1.27
N LEU A 148 -6.53 -21.98 1.06
CA LEU A 148 -6.21 -21.47 -0.28
C LEU A 148 -4.76 -21.75 -0.65
N THR A 149 -4.56 -22.27 -1.85
CA THR A 149 -3.23 -22.49 -2.45
C THR A 149 -2.96 -21.54 -3.61
N ARG A 150 -3.98 -20.81 -4.08
CA ARG A 150 -3.86 -19.81 -5.14
C ARG A 150 -4.82 -18.63 -4.94
N VAL A 151 -4.32 -17.41 -5.19
CA VAL A 151 -5.12 -16.17 -5.18
C VAL A 151 -4.93 -15.43 -6.50
N THR A 152 -6.02 -14.99 -7.11
CA THR A 152 -6.02 -14.18 -8.35
C THR A 152 -6.58 -12.80 -8.09
N HIS A 153 -5.97 -11.77 -8.68
CA HIS A 153 -6.55 -10.43 -8.62
C HIS A 153 -7.76 -10.32 -9.56
N PRO A 154 -8.94 -9.89 -9.06
CA PRO A 154 -10.07 -9.55 -9.90
C PRO A 154 -9.69 -8.47 -10.91
N PHE A 155 -10.22 -8.56 -12.13
CA PHE A 155 -9.94 -7.58 -13.18
C PHE A 155 -10.33 -6.16 -12.77
N ILE A 156 -11.40 -6.01 -11.99
CA ILE A 156 -11.81 -4.69 -11.46
C ILE A 156 -10.70 -4.04 -10.63
N CYS A 157 -10.03 -4.80 -9.76
CA CYS A 157 -8.92 -4.28 -8.96
C CYS A 157 -7.76 -3.78 -9.82
N ARG A 158 -7.51 -4.44 -10.97
CA ARG A 158 -6.45 -4.05 -11.90
C ARG A 158 -6.77 -2.75 -12.64
N VAL A 159 -8.05 -2.50 -12.95
CA VAL A 159 -8.47 -1.37 -13.78
C VAL A 159 -8.85 -0.14 -12.96
N SER A 160 -9.66 -0.32 -11.90
CA SER A 160 -10.19 0.81 -11.12
C SER A 160 -9.43 1.06 -9.83
N GLY A 161 -8.61 0.12 -9.37
CA GLY A 161 -8.00 0.16 -8.04
C GLY A 161 -8.82 -0.63 -7.00
N HIS A 162 -8.55 -0.40 -5.73
CA HIS A 162 -9.01 -1.25 -4.62
C HIS A 162 -10.00 -0.52 -3.73
N ARG A 163 -11.13 -1.17 -3.43
CA ARG A 163 -12.00 -0.76 -2.33
C ARG A 163 -11.47 -1.37 -1.05
N VAL A 164 -10.96 -0.54 -0.16
CA VAL A 164 -10.27 -0.99 1.05
C VAL A 164 -10.99 -0.54 2.30
N ALA A 165 -10.95 -1.37 3.33
CA ALA A 165 -11.45 -1.06 4.66
C ALA A 165 -10.35 -1.37 5.69
N PHE A 166 -10.37 -0.64 6.80
CA PHE A 166 -9.42 -0.84 7.88
C PHE A 166 -9.53 -2.24 8.48
N VAL A 167 -8.39 -2.81 8.85
CA VAL A 167 -8.29 -4.10 9.51
C VAL A 167 -7.82 -3.90 10.94
N GLU A 168 -6.63 -3.36 11.10
CA GLU A 168 -6.00 -3.14 12.39
C GLU A 168 -4.83 -2.16 12.28
N GLN A 169 -4.44 -1.61 13.42
CA GLN A 169 -3.18 -0.88 13.57
C GLN A 169 -2.14 -1.81 14.20
N ARG A 170 -0.96 -1.90 13.58
CA ARG A 170 0.20 -2.63 14.09
C ARG A 170 1.37 -1.68 14.32
N GLY A 171 1.57 -1.32 15.57
CA GLY A 171 2.54 -0.27 15.92
C GLY A 171 2.20 1.03 15.19
N ARG A 172 3.06 1.42 14.24
CA ARG A 172 2.88 2.64 13.43
C ARG A 172 2.22 2.38 12.08
N CYS A 173 1.97 1.12 11.73
CA CYS A 173 1.36 0.72 10.48
C CYS A 173 -0.16 0.64 10.65
N HIS A 174 -0.89 1.43 9.89
CA HIS A 174 -2.33 1.33 9.76
C HIS A 174 -2.64 0.50 8.52
N GLU A 175 -3.21 -0.68 8.72
CA GLU A 175 -3.45 -1.62 7.62
C GLU A 175 -4.93 -1.65 7.20
N HIS A 176 -5.13 -1.65 5.90
CA HIS A 176 -6.40 -1.81 5.22
C HIS A 176 -6.33 -3.03 4.31
N ARG A 177 -7.44 -3.72 4.11
CA ARG A 177 -7.55 -4.78 3.10
C ARG A 177 -8.52 -4.40 2.00
N CYS A 178 -8.23 -4.85 0.79
CA CYS A 178 -9.18 -4.80 -0.29
C CYS A 178 -10.34 -5.79 -0.07
N LEU A 179 -11.57 -5.31 -0.15
CA LEU A 179 -12.78 -6.09 0.00
C LEU A 179 -12.98 -7.12 -1.13
N ASP A 180 -12.41 -6.86 -2.30
CA ASP A 180 -12.60 -7.67 -3.50
C ASP A 180 -11.56 -8.78 -3.65
N CYS A 181 -10.32 -8.56 -3.19
CA CYS A 181 -9.20 -9.48 -3.41
C CYS A 181 -8.39 -9.84 -2.18
N GLY A 182 -8.69 -9.25 -1.01
CA GLY A 182 -7.94 -9.47 0.23
C GLY A 182 -6.56 -8.81 0.27
N HIS A 183 -6.03 -8.29 -0.84
CA HIS A 183 -4.72 -7.63 -0.87
C HIS A 183 -4.67 -6.49 0.15
N THR A 184 -3.61 -6.46 0.94
CA THR A 184 -3.41 -5.48 1.99
C THR A 184 -2.67 -4.24 1.50
N PHE A 185 -2.93 -3.12 2.18
CA PHE A 185 -2.36 -1.80 1.95
C PHE A 185 -2.14 -1.18 3.32
N GLY A 186 -1.17 -0.31 3.46
CA GLY A 186 -1.04 0.43 4.71
C GLY A 186 -0.38 1.78 4.55
N TRP A 187 -0.49 2.55 5.61
CA TRP A 187 0.22 3.81 5.79
C TRP A 187 0.90 3.83 7.14
N MET A 188 1.98 4.59 7.23
CA MET A 188 2.76 4.73 8.45
C MET A 188 2.48 6.09 9.06
N ASP A 189 2.32 6.15 10.39
CA ASP A 189 2.42 7.41 11.11
C ASP A 189 3.79 8.06 10.85
N ALA A 190 3.81 9.39 10.82
CA ALA A 190 5.07 10.13 10.82
C ALA A 190 5.86 9.80 12.10
N ASP A 191 7.19 9.76 12.01
CA ASP A 191 8.03 9.68 13.20
C ASP A 191 7.66 10.84 14.14
N ALA A 192 7.26 10.53 15.37
CA ALA A 192 7.27 11.51 16.45
C ALA A 192 8.74 11.84 16.72
N GLY A 193 9.27 12.81 15.98
CA GLY A 193 10.58 13.40 16.26
C GLY A 193 10.62 14.04 17.63
#